data_AF-A0A7V5P3E8-F1
#
_entry.id   AF-A0A7V5P3E8-F1
#
_cell.length_a   1.000
_cell.length_b   1.000
_cell.length_c   1.000
_cell.angle_alpha   90.00
_cell.angle_beta   90.00
_cell.angle_gamma   90.00
#
_symmetry.space_group_name_H-M   'P 1'
#
loop_
_entity.id
_entity.type
_entity.pdbx_description
1 polymer ?
#
loop_
_entity_poly.entity_id
_entity_poly.type
_entity_poly.pdbx_seq_one_letter_code
_entity_poly.pdbx_strand_id
1 'polypeptide(L)'
;MYDVSGSHGASQIWFAVMKELHRNVPSNAPGVPDGITKKRISFEPPIEPPRVEYFIKGTEPEGDVVYVSLEREKRIIYPPDNSIFALDPEIPPVQQRLFVYTGCGGCLLVHDSTERLSSENGVFVLDIKRGVHRIDLVDTSGKVIDSVRYEVR
;
A
#
# COMPACT_ATOMS: atom_id res chain seq x y z
N MET A 1 -16.49 16.25 15.73
CA MET A 1 -16.41 16.69 14.33
C MET A 1 -16.03 15.45 13.53
N TYR A 2 -17.03 14.65 13.16
CA TYR A 2 -16.85 13.20 12.92
C TYR A 2 -17.12 12.76 11.47
N ASP A 3 -17.33 13.70 10.54
CA ASP A 3 -17.79 13.34 9.18
C ASP A 3 -17.27 14.27 8.07
N VAL A 4 -16.13 14.92 8.30
CA VAL A 4 -15.50 15.79 7.30
C VAL A 4 -14.04 15.38 7.11
N SER A 5 -13.78 14.69 5.99
CA SER A 5 -12.41 14.54 5.51
C SER A 5 -11.84 15.93 5.17
N GLY A 6 -10.51 16.05 5.19
CA GLY A 6 -9.84 17.26 4.74
C GLY A 6 -10.26 17.71 3.34
N SER A 7 -10.68 16.78 2.48
CA SER A 7 -11.20 17.03 1.12
C SER A 7 -12.65 17.54 1.03
N HIS A 8 -13.47 17.37 2.07
CA HIS A 8 -14.86 17.86 2.11
C HIS A 8 -15.03 19.12 2.96
N GLY A 9 -14.12 19.36 3.92
CA GLY A 9 -14.10 20.59 4.73
C GLY A 9 -13.01 21.57 4.29
N ALA A 10 -11.78 21.29 4.71
CA ALA A 10 -10.68 22.24 4.63
C ALA A 10 -10.27 22.61 3.19
N SER A 11 -10.27 21.66 2.25
CA SER A 11 -9.91 21.91 0.85
C SER A 11 -10.89 22.84 0.14
N GLN A 12 -12.19 22.77 0.48
CA GLN A 12 -13.23 23.60 -0.13
C GLN A 12 -13.05 25.05 0.33
N ILE A 13 -12.76 25.26 1.61
CA ILE A 13 -12.43 26.58 2.16
C ILE A 13 -11.13 27.10 1.52
N TRP A 14 -10.07 26.29 1.47
CA TRP A 14 -8.80 26.67 0.83
C TRP A 14 -8.99 27.04 -0.64
N PHE A 15 -9.75 26.26 -1.40
CA PHE A 15 -10.06 26.54 -2.79
C PHE A 15 -10.82 27.87 -2.94
N ALA A 16 -11.83 28.12 -2.12
CA ALA A 16 -12.57 29.38 -2.14
C ALA A 16 -11.66 30.59 -1.85
N VAL A 17 -10.78 30.48 -0.85
CA VAL A 17 -9.80 31.53 -0.51
C VAL A 17 -8.83 31.76 -1.66
N MET A 18 -8.20 30.71 -2.20
CA MET A 18 -7.23 30.84 -3.29
C MET A 18 -7.87 31.37 -4.57
N LYS A 19 -9.11 30.97 -4.88
CA LYS A 19 -9.86 31.50 -6.01
C LYS A 19 -10.09 33.00 -5.89
N GLU A 20 -10.45 33.50 -4.70
CA GLU A 20 -10.66 34.94 -4.51
C GLU A 20 -9.35 35.71 -4.54
N LEU A 21 -8.29 35.23 -3.86
CA LEU A 21 -6.98 35.86 -3.86
C LEU A 21 -6.38 35.96 -5.28
N HIS A 22 -6.54 34.92 -6.10
CA HIS A 22 -6.00 34.88 -7.45
C HIS A 22 -6.97 35.37 -8.52
N ARG A 23 -8.10 36.00 -8.13
CA ARG A 23 -9.09 36.52 -9.07
C ARG A 23 -8.51 37.52 -10.07
N ASN A 24 -7.58 38.36 -9.60
CA ASN A 24 -6.94 39.42 -10.39
C ASN A 24 -5.41 39.29 -10.47
N VAL A 25 -4.82 38.37 -9.70
CA VAL A 25 -3.37 38.11 -9.71
C VAL A 25 -3.16 36.63 -10.04
N PRO A 26 -2.71 36.29 -11.26
CA PRO A 26 -2.50 34.90 -11.63
C PRO A 26 -1.34 34.29 -10.83
N SER A 27 -1.52 33.02 -10.44
CA SER A 27 -0.41 32.21 -9.93
C SER A 27 0.47 31.77 -11.08
N ASN A 28 1.76 32.00 -10.99
CA ASN A 28 2.74 31.43 -11.90
C ASN A 28 3.47 30.29 -11.19
N ALA A 29 3.58 29.14 -11.86
CA ALA A 29 4.39 28.05 -11.33
C ALA A 29 5.86 28.50 -11.24
N PRO A 30 6.57 28.19 -10.15
CA PRO A 30 7.99 28.49 -10.05
C PRO A 30 8.76 27.76 -11.16
N GLY A 31 9.87 28.37 -11.60
CA GLY A 31 10.84 27.68 -12.44
C GLY A 31 11.43 26.46 -11.73
N VAL A 32 12.02 25.56 -12.51
CA VAL A 32 12.72 24.39 -11.93
C VAL A 32 13.93 24.89 -11.13
N PRO A 33 14.04 24.56 -9.83
CA PRO A 33 15.17 24.98 -9.02
C PRO A 33 16.49 24.38 -9.50
N ASP A 34 17.60 25.04 -9.16
CA ASP A 34 18.94 24.48 -9.38
C ASP A 34 19.10 23.13 -8.65
N GLY A 35 19.79 22.20 -9.29
CA GLY A 35 19.99 20.85 -8.77
C GLY A 35 18.78 19.93 -8.96
N ILE A 36 17.69 20.37 -9.61
CA ILE A 36 16.59 19.52 -10.04
C ILE A 36 16.69 19.24 -11.55
N THR A 37 16.54 17.97 -11.94
CA THR A 37 16.50 17.54 -13.34
C THR A 37 15.14 16.92 -13.68
N LYS A 38 14.73 17.03 -14.95
CA LYS A 38 13.53 16.36 -15.47
C LYS A 38 13.95 15.10 -16.22
N LYS A 39 13.29 13.98 -15.94
CA LYS A 39 13.51 12.72 -16.68
C LYS A 39 12.18 12.08 -17.02
N ARG A 40 12.08 11.53 -18.24
CA ARG A 40 10.95 10.66 -18.61
C ARG A 40 11.15 9.31 -17.95
N ILE A 41 10.15 8.86 -17.22
CA ILE A 41 10.11 7.54 -16.60
C ILE A 41 9.06 6.66 -17.26
N SER A 42 9.36 5.37 -17.31
CA SER A 42 8.44 4.26 -17.60
C SER A 42 8.56 3.26 -16.46
N PHE A 43 7.48 2.56 -16.15
CA PHE A 43 7.51 1.45 -15.21
C PHE A 43 7.65 0.12 -15.94
N GLU A 44 8.39 -0.82 -15.36
CA GLU A 44 8.43 -2.22 -15.80
C GLU A 44 8.02 -3.15 -14.64
N PRO A 45 6.89 -3.88 -14.73
CA PRO A 45 5.90 -3.84 -15.82
C PRO A 45 5.16 -2.49 -15.89
N PRO A 46 4.48 -2.16 -17.02
CA PRO A 46 3.85 -0.85 -17.24
C PRO A 46 2.57 -0.66 -16.42
N ILE A 47 2.71 -0.58 -15.10
CA ILE A 47 1.61 -0.39 -14.13
C ILE A 47 1.06 1.04 -14.15
N GLU A 48 1.86 2.00 -14.62
CA GLU A 48 1.47 3.40 -14.79
C GLU A 48 1.95 3.94 -16.15
N PRO A 49 1.22 4.91 -16.75
CA PRO A 49 1.63 5.53 -18.00
C PRO A 49 2.98 6.25 -17.90
N PRO A 50 3.84 6.21 -18.94
CA PRO A 50 5.09 6.95 -18.95
C PRO A 50 4.87 8.47 -18.81
N ARG A 51 5.60 9.11 -17.90
CA ARG A 51 5.49 10.55 -17.62
C ARG A 51 6.85 11.19 -17.34
N VAL A 52 6.91 12.52 -17.37
CA VAL A 52 8.11 13.27 -16.98
C VAL A 52 8.03 13.57 -15.49
N GLU A 53 9.06 13.19 -14.75
CA GLU A 53 9.19 13.44 -13.32
C GLU A 53 10.43 14.28 -13.00
N TYR A 54 10.43 14.85 -11.79
CA TYR A 54 11.51 15.69 -11.26
C TYR A 54 12.37 14.90 -10.27
N PHE A 55 13.70 15.02 -10.39
CA PHE A 55 14.66 14.34 -9.52
C PHE A 55 15.71 15.35 -9.02
N ILE A 56 16.26 15.09 -7.84
CA ILE A 56 17.52 15.72 -7.45
C ILE A 56 18.60 15.20 -8.40
N LYS A 57 19.46 16.09 -8.89
CA LYS A 57 20.53 15.73 -9.83
C LYS A 57 21.42 14.64 -9.22
N GLY A 58 21.56 13.53 -9.93
CA GLY A 58 22.29 12.34 -9.49
C GLY A 58 21.45 11.32 -8.73
N THR A 59 20.16 11.58 -8.51
CA THR A 59 19.22 10.61 -7.92
C THR A 59 18.19 10.12 -8.93
N GLU A 60 18.27 10.54 -10.19
CA GLU A 60 17.46 9.96 -11.24
C GLU A 60 17.79 8.47 -11.42
N PRO A 61 16.79 7.59 -11.61
CA PRO A 61 17.02 6.17 -11.86
C PRO A 61 17.87 5.99 -13.12
N GLU A 62 18.74 4.99 -13.20
CA GLU A 62 19.40 4.60 -14.46
C GLU A 62 18.41 3.75 -15.29
N GLY A 63 18.13 4.15 -16.53
CA GLY A 63 17.14 3.45 -17.38
C GLY A 63 15.67 3.66 -16.96
N ASP A 64 14.84 2.65 -17.25
CA ASP A 64 13.44 2.58 -16.83
C ASP A 64 13.33 2.34 -15.32
N VAL A 65 12.24 2.84 -14.71
CA VAL A 65 11.94 2.52 -13.31
C VAL A 65 11.43 1.08 -13.28
N VAL A 66 12.35 0.14 -13.12
CA VAL A 66 11.98 -1.25 -12.87
C VAL A 66 11.24 -1.26 -11.55
N TYR A 67 9.95 -1.59 -11.60
CA TYR A 67 9.26 -2.03 -10.41
C TYR A 67 9.88 -3.38 -10.07
N VAL A 68 10.95 -3.36 -9.30
CA VAL A 68 11.43 -4.57 -8.64
C VAL A 68 10.33 -4.89 -7.66
N SER A 69 9.35 -5.68 -8.12
CA SER A 69 8.42 -6.32 -7.22
C SER A 69 9.31 -7.17 -6.32
N LEU A 70 9.65 -6.68 -5.14
CA LEU A 70 10.15 -7.55 -4.06
C LEU A 70 9.11 -8.66 -3.77
N GLU A 71 7.88 -8.48 -4.26
CA GLU A 71 6.79 -9.46 -4.31
C GLU A 71 7.01 -10.61 -5.31
N ARG A 72 8.01 -10.58 -6.21
CA ARG A 72 8.26 -11.74 -7.11
C ARG A 72 8.79 -12.94 -6.34
N GLU A 73 9.41 -12.72 -5.18
CA GLU A 73 9.80 -13.80 -4.26
C GLU A 73 8.79 -14.03 -3.12
N LYS A 74 8.00 -13.01 -2.75
CA LYS A 74 7.00 -13.15 -1.67
C LYS A 74 5.73 -13.78 -2.20
N ARG A 75 5.34 -14.89 -1.60
CA ARG A 75 4.08 -15.59 -1.91
C ARG A 75 2.93 -15.03 -1.12
N ILE A 76 3.18 -14.39 0.02
CA ILE A 76 2.23 -13.55 0.74
C ILE A 76 2.42 -12.11 0.24
N ILE A 77 1.43 -11.62 -0.50
CA ILE A 77 1.41 -10.28 -1.09
C ILE A 77 1.01 -9.25 -0.02
N TYR A 78 0.06 -9.61 0.84
CA TYR A 78 -0.41 -8.77 1.94
C TYR A 78 -0.93 -9.64 3.08
N PRO A 79 -0.68 -9.29 4.35
CA PRO A 79 0.13 -8.15 4.78
C PRO A 79 1.62 -8.37 4.50
N PRO A 80 2.41 -7.32 4.21
CA PRO A 80 3.86 -7.44 4.21
C PRO A 80 4.38 -7.76 5.62
N ASP A 81 5.55 -8.37 5.68
CA ASP A 81 6.20 -8.69 6.95
C ASP A 81 6.42 -7.44 7.82
N ASN A 82 6.19 -7.60 9.12
CA ASN A 82 6.20 -6.56 10.15
C ASN A 82 5.14 -5.46 9.97
N SER A 83 4.01 -5.78 9.35
CA SER A 83 2.86 -4.86 9.32
C SER A 83 2.32 -4.56 10.71
N ILE A 84 1.87 -3.33 10.93
CA ILE A 84 1.20 -2.90 12.16
C ILE A 84 -0.22 -2.45 11.81
N PHE A 85 -1.21 -3.07 12.42
CA PHE A 85 -2.62 -2.75 12.31
C PHE A 85 -3.12 -2.13 13.62
N ALA A 86 -4.14 -1.27 13.52
CA ALA A 86 -4.84 -0.72 14.67
C ALA A 86 -6.30 -1.15 14.61
N LEU A 87 -6.87 -1.53 15.76
CA LEU A 87 -8.32 -1.73 15.86
C LEU A 87 -9.01 -0.38 16.00
N ASP A 88 -9.99 -0.13 15.15
CA ASP A 88 -10.80 1.08 15.17
C ASP A 88 -12.01 0.87 16.09
N PRO A 89 -12.15 1.58 17.21
CA PRO A 89 -13.30 1.40 18.11
C PRO A 89 -14.64 1.78 17.48
N GLU A 90 -14.66 2.53 16.38
CA GLU A 90 -15.88 2.92 15.67
C GLU A 90 -16.35 1.85 14.69
N ILE A 91 -15.47 0.94 14.25
CA ILE A 91 -15.82 -0.16 13.34
C ILE A 91 -16.35 -1.35 14.15
N PRO A 92 -17.54 -1.90 13.86
CA PRO A 92 -18.04 -3.11 14.52
C PRO A 92 -17.02 -4.26 14.45
N PRO A 93 -16.80 -5.04 15.53
CA PRO A 93 -15.78 -6.08 15.55
C PRO A 93 -15.85 -7.08 14.39
N VAL A 94 -17.05 -7.45 13.94
CA VAL A 94 -17.26 -8.36 12.80
C VAL A 94 -16.81 -7.80 11.44
N GLN A 95 -16.62 -6.48 11.35
CA GLN A 95 -16.16 -5.78 10.16
C GLN A 95 -14.65 -5.51 10.20
N GLN A 96 -14.00 -5.69 11.35
CA GLN A 96 -12.55 -5.54 11.52
C GLN A 96 -11.82 -6.85 11.19
N ARG A 97 -11.74 -7.16 9.89
CA ARG A 97 -11.10 -8.38 9.39
C ARG A 97 -9.85 -8.07 8.59
N LEU A 98 -8.83 -8.92 8.73
CA LEU A 98 -7.62 -8.85 7.93
C LEU A 98 -7.78 -9.74 6.71
N PHE A 99 -7.74 -9.12 5.53
CA PHE A 99 -7.59 -9.85 4.28
C PHE A 99 -6.12 -10.25 4.12
N VAL A 100 -5.88 -11.49 3.74
CA VAL A 100 -4.55 -11.98 3.36
C VAL A 100 -4.59 -12.33 1.88
N TYR A 101 -3.73 -11.71 1.10
CA TYR A 101 -3.59 -11.94 -0.33
C TYR A 101 -2.32 -12.74 -0.59
N THR A 102 -2.45 -13.82 -1.36
CA THR A 102 -1.32 -14.68 -1.70
C THR A 102 -1.24 -14.92 -3.20
N GLY A 103 -0.02 -15.08 -3.71
CA GLY A 103 0.25 -15.47 -5.09
C GLY A 103 0.14 -16.98 -5.34
N CYS A 104 -0.37 -17.75 -4.37
CA CYS A 104 -0.50 -19.20 -4.47
C CYS A 104 -1.96 -19.65 -4.42
N GLY A 105 -2.53 -20.02 -5.57
CA GLY A 105 -3.80 -20.74 -5.63
C GLY A 105 -3.63 -22.18 -5.12
N GLY A 106 -4.46 -22.60 -4.15
CA GLY A 106 -4.44 -23.97 -3.59
C GLY A 106 -3.44 -24.20 -2.45
N CYS A 107 -2.71 -23.18 -2.01
CA CYS A 107 -1.93 -23.26 -0.78
C CYS A 107 -2.83 -23.22 0.48
N LEU A 108 -2.32 -23.76 1.57
CA LEU A 108 -2.95 -23.67 2.89
C LEU A 108 -2.33 -22.50 3.66
N LEU A 109 -3.17 -21.67 4.27
CA LEU A 109 -2.73 -20.66 5.22
C LEU A 109 -2.83 -21.21 6.64
N VAL A 110 -1.76 -21.05 7.42
CA VAL A 110 -1.72 -21.39 8.85
C VAL A 110 -1.52 -20.11 9.66
N HIS A 111 -2.49 -19.77 10.50
CA HIS A 111 -2.47 -18.60 11.37
C HIS A 111 -2.19 -19.02 12.83
N ASP A 112 -1.16 -18.42 13.41
CA ASP A 112 -0.66 -18.68 14.78
C ASP A 112 -0.45 -20.17 15.12
N SER A 113 -0.07 -20.96 14.12
CA SER A 113 0.12 -22.43 14.20
C SER A 113 -1.14 -23.25 14.51
N THR A 114 -2.30 -22.62 14.71
CA THR A 114 -3.53 -23.29 15.14
C THR A 114 -4.62 -23.31 14.07
N GLU A 115 -4.85 -22.16 13.43
CA GLU A 115 -5.95 -21.97 12.49
C GLU A 115 -5.46 -22.30 11.08
N ARG A 116 -6.17 -23.20 10.38
CA ARG A 116 -5.83 -23.65 9.04
C ARG A 116 -6.95 -23.28 8.09
N LEU A 117 -6.63 -22.55 7.03
CA LEU A 117 -7.58 -22.02 6.07
C LEU A 117 -7.14 -22.38 4.66
N SER A 118 -8.09 -22.76 3.82
CA SER A 118 -7.88 -23.02 2.39
C SER A 118 -8.61 -21.98 1.56
N SER A 119 -8.02 -21.58 0.43
CA SER A 119 -8.63 -20.67 -0.51
C SER A 119 -8.34 -21.08 -1.94
N GLU A 120 -9.35 -21.02 -2.81
CA GLU A 120 -9.20 -21.32 -4.23
C GLU A 120 -8.57 -20.15 -5.01
N ASN A 121 -8.84 -18.91 -4.58
CA ASN A 121 -8.38 -17.69 -5.24
C ASN A 121 -7.18 -17.02 -4.55
N GLY A 122 -6.60 -17.68 -3.53
CA GLY A 122 -5.46 -17.14 -2.77
C GLY A 122 -5.82 -15.99 -1.84
N VAL A 123 -7.12 -15.73 -1.60
CA VAL A 123 -7.61 -14.72 -0.66
C VAL A 123 -8.13 -15.40 0.60
N PHE A 124 -7.64 -14.97 1.76
CA PHE A 124 -8.08 -15.43 3.07
C PHE A 124 -8.60 -14.27 3.90
N VAL A 125 -9.45 -14.56 4.88
CA VAL A 125 -10.00 -13.56 5.79
C VAL A 125 -9.79 -14.06 7.20
N LEU A 126 -9.08 -13.26 8.01
CA LEU A 126 -8.75 -13.55 9.40
C LEU A 126 -9.49 -12.60 10.33
N ASP A 127 -9.98 -13.15 11.44
CA ASP A 127 -10.33 -12.35 12.60
C ASP A 127 -9.06 -11.95 13.34
N ILE A 128 -8.88 -10.64 13.57
CA ILE A 128 -7.69 -10.11 14.24
C ILE A 128 -7.94 -9.81 15.71
N LYS A 129 -6.93 -10.07 16.53
CA LYS A 129 -6.93 -9.76 17.97
C LYS A 129 -5.73 -8.88 18.27
N ARG A 130 -5.75 -8.14 19.38
CA ARG A 130 -4.58 -7.40 19.84
C ARG A 130 -3.43 -8.37 20.14
N GLY A 131 -2.23 -8.05 19.66
CA GLY A 131 -1.06 -8.88 19.87
C GLY A 131 -0.19 -9.02 18.63
N VAL A 132 0.80 -9.90 18.75
CA VAL A 132 1.71 -10.28 17.67
C VAL A 132 1.22 -11.60 17.09
N HIS A 133 1.12 -11.65 15.78
CA HIS A 133 0.59 -12.78 15.03
C HIS A 133 1.56 -13.21 13.92
N ARG A 134 1.48 -14.48 13.52
CA ARG A 134 2.23 -15.03 12.40
C ARG A 134 1.32 -15.76 11.43
N ILE A 135 1.55 -15.52 10.15
CA ILE A 135 0.91 -16.22 9.03
C ILE A 135 1.99 -17.03 8.33
N ASP A 136 1.78 -18.33 8.23
CA ASP A 136 2.61 -19.24 7.44
C ASP A 136 1.81 -19.72 6.22
N LEU A 137 2.38 -19.59 5.03
CA LEU A 137 1.84 -20.15 3.80
C LEU A 137 2.48 -21.51 3.54
N VAL A 138 1.66 -22.53 3.36
CA VAL A 138 2.07 -23.93 3.25
C VAL A 138 1.66 -24.47 1.88
N ASP A 139 2.59 -25.14 1.19
CA ASP A 139 2.32 -25.79 -0.09
C ASP A 139 1.58 -27.13 0.05
N THR A 140 1.25 -27.75 -1.08
CA THR A 140 0.55 -29.05 -1.13
C THR A 140 1.35 -30.22 -0.55
N SER A 141 2.66 -30.06 -0.35
CA SER A 141 3.53 -31.06 0.30
C SER A 141 3.61 -30.89 1.81
N GLY A 142 2.98 -29.85 2.37
CA GLY A 142 3.04 -29.52 3.79
C GLY A 142 4.26 -28.70 4.19
N LYS A 143 5.03 -28.17 3.23
CA LYS A 143 6.20 -27.33 3.49
C LYS A 143 5.78 -25.87 3.60
N VAL A 144 6.31 -25.16 4.60
CA VAL A 144 6.18 -23.70 4.70
C VAL A 144 7.00 -23.06 3.58
N ILE A 145 6.33 -22.31 2.72
CA ILE A 145 6.93 -21.66 1.54
C ILE A 145 7.03 -20.14 1.67
N ASP A 146 6.34 -19.54 2.63
CA ASP A 146 6.47 -18.12 2.99
C ASP A 146 5.90 -17.88 4.39
N SER A 147 6.39 -16.87 5.10
CA SER A 147 5.92 -16.51 6.44
C SER A 147 5.99 -14.99 6.64
N VAL A 148 4.94 -14.41 7.23
CA VAL A 148 4.92 -13.01 7.63
C VAL A 148 4.47 -12.86 9.08
N ARG A 149 5.03 -11.88 9.77
CA ARG A 149 4.63 -11.45 11.11
C ARG A 149 3.88 -10.13 11.01
N TYR A 150 2.82 -9.99 11.80
CA TYR A 150 2.12 -8.71 11.95
C TYR A 150 1.78 -8.45 13.41
N GLU A 151 1.52 -7.18 13.74
CA GLU A 151 1.11 -6.74 15.06
C GLU A 151 -0.21 -5.98 14.97
N VAL A 152 -1.07 -6.18 15.96
CA VAL A 152 -2.33 -5.44 16.13
C VAL A 152 -2.27 -4.68 17.44
N ARG A 153 -2.38 -3.36 17.37
CA ARG A 153 -2.33 -2.41 18.48
C ARG A 153 -3.64 -1.65 18.69
#